data_AF-A0A2M6ZNT6-F1
#
_entry.id   AF-A0A2M6ZNT6-F1
#
_cell.length_a   1.000
_cell.length_b   1.000
_cell.length_c   1.000
_cell.angle_alpha   90.00
_cell.angle_beta   90.00
_cell.angle_gamma   90.00
#
_symmetry.space_group_name_H-M   'P 1'
#
loop_
_entity.id
_entity.type
_entity.pdbx_description
1 polymer ?
#
loop_
_entity_poly.entity_id
_entity_poly.type
_entity_poly.pdbx_seq_one_letter_code
_entity_poly.pdbx_strand_id
1 'polypeptide(L)'
;MLVTAHLLDKICSLKESANRPILEGVLTLALEIAHEGRGGRKVGTIFMVFDSQEVLQRSKCLIYDPLLGHPEHLKGIDNADMRETVKELARLDGAFVVSDEGIVLSACRYLNASAEGINLLLGLGSRHMAAASMTRETQAIAVVVSESSVVRVFAKGELIEELIPEVWVRSR
;
A
#
# COMPACT_ATOMS: atom_id res chain seq x y z
N MET A 1 -19.62 4.29 2.97
CA MET A 1 -19.52 4.69 1.55
C MET A 1 -18.07 4.83 1.19
N LEU A 2 -17.73 4.25 0.05
CA LEU A 2 -16.48 3.56 -0.25
C LEU A 2 -15.64 4.39 -1.22
N VAL A 3 -14.37 4.00 -1.37
CA VAL A 3 -13.60 4.27 -2.59
C VAL A 3 -14.55 4.10 -3.79
N THR A 4 -14.71 5.12 -4.62
CA THR A 4 -15.80 5.12 -5.61
C THR A 4 -15.68 3.92 -6.55
N ALA A 5 -16.81 3.34 -6.96
CA ALA A 5 -16.80 2.18 -7.86
C ALA A 5 -15.99 2.48 -9.13
N HIS A 6 -16.16 3.68 -9.70
CA HIS A 6 -15.41 4.14 -10.86
C HIS A 6 -13.90 4.15 -10.64
N LEU A 7 -13.44 4.57 -9.46
CA LEU A 7 -12.02 4.56 -9.11
C LEU A 7 -11.47 3.13 -8.98
N LEU A 8 -12.20 2.25 -8.29
CA LEU A 8 -11.81 0.85 -8.17
C LEU A 8 -11.75 0.18 -9.54
N ASP A 9 -12.74 0.44 -10.41
CA ASP A 9 -12.77 -0.11 -11.77
C ASP A 9 -11.61 0.43 -12.61
N LYS A 10 -11.28 1.74 -12.50
CA LYS A 10 -10.09 2.34 -13.12
C LYS A 10 -8.81 1.61 -12.67
N ILE A 11 -8.59 1.44 -11.37
CA ILE A 11 -7.36 0.80 -10.88
C ILE A 11 -7.34 -0.70 -11.22
N CYS A 12 -8.46 -1.42 -11.08
CA CYS A 12 -8.53 -2.84 -11.41
C CYS A 12 -8.32 -3.08 -12.91
N SER A 13 -8.71 -2.15 -13.79
CA SER A 13 -8.42 -2.27 -15.22
C SER A 13 -6.91 -2.28 -15.57
N LEU A 14 -6.05 -1.87 -14.63
CA LEU A 14 -4.59 -1.84 -14.84
C LEU A 14 -3.94 -3.23 -14.70
N LYS A 15 -4.63 -4.19 -14.08
CA LYS A 15 -4.18 -5.57 -13.88
C LYS A 15 -5.36 -6.53 -14.03
N GLU A 16 -5.30 -7.40 -15.04
CA GLU A 16 -6.38 -8.34 -15.36
C GLU A 16 -6.80 -9.26 -14.20
N SER A 17 -5.88 -9.59 -13.28
CA SER A 17 -6.14 -10.41 -12.09
C SER A 17 -6.43 -9.60 -10.82
N ALA A 18 -6.60 -8.28 -10.89
CA ALA A 18 -6.85 -7.46 -9.71
C ALA A 18 -8.20 -7.81 -9.07
N ASN A 19 -8.13 -8.28 -7.83
CA ASN A 19 -9.31 -8.57 -7.03
C ASN A 19 -9.78 -7.29 -6.33
N ARG A 20 -10.93 -6.75 -6.79
CA ARG A 20 -11.49 -5.48 -6.34
C ARG A 20 -11.69 -5.37 -4.81
N PRO A 21 -12.34 -6.34 -4.13
CA PRO A 21 -12.46 -6.35 -2.67
C PRO A 21 -11.15 -6.14 -1.91
N ILE A 22 -10.05 -6.74 -2.38
CA ILE A 22 -8.75 -6.64 -1.70
C ILE A 22 -8.18 -5.23 -1.85
N LEU A 23 -8.20 -4.70 -3.06
CA LEU A 23 -7.75 -3.33 -3.31
C LEU A 23 -8.59 -2.31 -2.53
N GLU A 24 -9.91 -2.50 -2.47
CA GLU A 24 -10.83 -1.68 -1.69
C GLU A 24 -10.50 -1.75 -0.19
N GLY A 25 -10.22 -2.94 0.35
CA GLY A 25 -9.81 -3.13 1.73
C GLY A 25 -8.51 -2.43 2.08
N VAL A 26 -7.50 -2.52 1.20
CA VAL A 26 -6.21 -1.83 1.34
C VAL A 26 -6.37 -0.31 1.24
N LEU A 27 -7.08 0.19 0.23
CA LEU A 27 -7.32 1.63 0.06
C LEU A 27 -8.09 2.23 1.24
N THR A 28 -9.09 1.50 1.75
CA THR A 28 -9.84 1.91 2.94
C THR A 28 -8.92 1.99 4.15
N LEU A 29 -8.06 0.99 4.37
CA LEU A 29 -7.08 1.01 5.47
C LEU A 29 -6.06 2.15 5.31
N ALA A 30 -5.60 2.40 4.09
CA ALA A 30 -4.67 3.49 3.79
C ALA A 30 -5.30 4.86 4.09
N LEU A 31 -6.58 5.06 3.73
CA LEU A 31 -7.33 6.27 4.05
C LEU A 31 -7.55 6.45 5.56
N GLU A 32 -7.85 5.37 6.28
CA GLU A 32 -7.91 5.38 7.76
C GLU A 32 -6.58 5.82 8.36
N ILE A 33 -5.45 5.22 7.93
CA ILE A 33 -4.11 5.58 8.41
C ILE A 33 -3.79 7.05 8.10
N ALA A 34 -4.12 7.53 6.89
CA ALA A 34 -3.88 8.91 6.48
C ALA A 34 -4.70 9.90 7.33
N HIS A 35 -5.96 9.55 7.62
CA HIS A 35 -6.86 10.37 8.41
C HIS A 35 -6.49 10.39 9.89
N GLU A 36 -6.43 9.21 10.52
CA GLU A 36 -6.24 9.00 11.96
C GLU A 36 -4.79 9.27 12.39
N GLY A 37 -3.83 8.99 11.50
CA GLY A 37 -2.44 8.83 11.89
C GLY A 37 -2.27 7.70 12.94
N ARG A 38 -1.22 7.79 13.75
CA ARG A 38 -1.07 6.91 14.93
C ARG A 38 -0.33 7.62 16.05
N GLY A 39 -0.84 7.50 17.29
CA GLY A 39 -0.23 8.13 18.47
C GLY A 39 -0.10 9.65 18.36
N GLY A 40 -1.06 10.31 17.70
CA GLY A 40 -1.07 11.77 17.49
C GLY A 40 -0.09 12.28 16.42
N ARG A 41 0.53 11.37 15.65
CA ARG A 41 1.45 11.74 14.56
C ARG A 41 0.94 11.23 13.23
N LYS A 42 1.26 11.95 12.16
CA LYS A 42 1.07 11.47 10.80
C LYS A 42 2.04 10.33 10.52
N VAL A 43 1.57 9.34 9.77
CA VAL A 43 2.29 8.11 9.46
C VAL A 43 2.35 7.96 7.94
N GLY A 44 3.53 7.66 7.40
CA GLY A 44 3.70 7.34 6.00
C GLY A 44 4.10 5.88 5.84
N THR A 45 3.45 5.17 4.92
CA THR A 45 3.72 3.75 4.65
C THR A 45 3.42 3.39 3.20
N ILE A 46 3.80 2.18 2.79
CA ILE A 46 3.56 1.65 1.44
C ILE A 46 2.90 0.28 1.57
N PHE A 47 1.84 0.05 0.82
CA PHE A 47 1.30 -1.28 0.56
C PHE A 47 1.64 -1.69 -0.86
N MET A 48 2.43 -2.74 -1.03
CA MET A 48 2.58 -3.43 -2.30
C MET A 48 1.51 -4.52 -2.36
N VAL A 49 0.56 -4.35 -3.26
CA VAL A 49 -0.59 -5.22 -3.44
C VAL A 49 -0.41 -6.00 -4.73
N PHE A 50 -0.64 -7.30 -4.64
CA PHE A 50 -0.50 -8.25 -5.72
C PHE A 50 0.95 -8.53 -6.16
N ASP A 51 1.13 -9.56 -6.99
CA ASP A 51 2.45 -10.01 -7.49
C ASP A 51 3.48 -10.16 -6.36
N SER A 52 3.00 -10.66 -5.22
CA SER A 52 3.71 -10.60 -3.95
C SER A 52 5.01 -11.41 -3.97
N GLN A 53 5.06 -12.48 -4.76
CA GLN A 53 6.26 -13.30 -4.92
C GLN A 53 7.41 -12.50 -5.52
N GLU A 54 7.17 -11.76 -6.60
CA GLU A 54 8.20 -10.92 -7.23
C GLU A 54 8.62 -9.77 -6.31
N VAL A 55 7.63 -9.12 -5.65
CA VAL A 55 7.91 -8.06 -4.67
C VAL A 55 8.77 -8.57 -3.51
N LEU A 56 8.50 -9.78 -3.00
CA LEU A 56 9.29 -10.40 -1.93
C LEU A 56 10.71 -10.73 -2.41
N GLN A 57 10.88 -11.25 -3.63
CA GLN A 57 12.21 -11.52 -4.18
C GLN A 57 13.03 -10.23 -4.36
N ARG A 58 12.37 -9.12 -4.72
CA ARG A 58 12.98 -7.79 -4.87
C ARG A 58 12.94 -6.95 -3.59
N SER A 59 12.80 -7.54 -2.42
CA SER A 59 12.82 -6.79 -1.17
C SER A 59 13.54 -7.55 -0.06
N LYS A 60 13.82 -6.83 1.03
CA LYS A 60 14.37 -7.42 2.27
C LYS A 60 13.75 -6.74 3.46
N CYS A 61 13.56 -7.46 4.56
CA CYS A 61 13.10 -6.83 5.79
C CYS A 61 14.20 -5.95 6.38
N LEU A 62 13.82 -4.76 6.84
CA LEU A 62 14.71 -3.82 7.55
C LEU A 62 14.98 -4.26 8.99
N ILE A 63 14.04 -5.02 9.56
CA ILE A 63 14.11 -5.69 10.86
C ILE A 63 13.70 -7.16 10.69
N TYR A 64 13.59 -7.94 11.76
CA TYR A 64 12.90 -9.24 11.67
C TYR A 64 11.47 -9.04 11.19
N ASP A 65 11.01 -9.92 10.29
CA ASP A 65 9.65 -9.84 9.77
C ASP A 65 8.64 -10.09 10.91
N PRO A 66 7.83 -9.07 11.28
CA PRO A 66 6.91 -9.20 12.40
C PRO A 66 5.70 -10.10 12.08
N LEU A 67 5.49 -10.48 10.81
CA LEU A 67 4.37 -11.33 10.38
C LEU A 67 4.79 -12.76 10.05
N LEU A 68 6.09 -13.06 10.10
CA LEU A 68 6.64 -14.38 9.84
C LEU A 68 6.27 -15.34 10.98
N GLY A 69 5.82 -16.54 10.62
CA GLY A 69 5.40 -17.57 11.59
C GLY A 69 3.97 -17.41 12.12
N HIS A 70 3.29 -16.30 11.82
CA HIS A 70 1.88 -16.13 12.15
C HIS A 70 0.97 -16.77 11.08
N PRO A 71 -0.13 -17.42 11.48
CA PRO A 71 -0.99 -18.15 10.54
C PRO A 71 -1.75 -17.20 9.61
N GLU A 72 -1.86 -17.57 8.33
CA GLU A 72 -2.39 -16.70 7.27
C GLU A 72 -3.85 -16.28 7.50
N HIS A 73 -4.70 -17.15 8.05
CA HIS A 73 -6.11 -16.84 8.31
C HIS A 73 -6.32 -15.70 9.32
N LEU A 74 -5.30 -15.32 10.10
CA LEU A 74 -5.35 -14.16 10.99
C LEU A 74 -4.83 -12.88 10.33
N LYS A 75 -4.24 -12.98 9.14
CA LYS A 75 -3.52 -11.88 8.47
C LYS A 75 -4.28 -11.28 7.29
N GLY A 76 -5.59 -11.54 7.19
CA GLY A 76 -6.45 -10.94 6.15
C GLY A 76 -6.61 -9.43 6.32
N ILE A 77 -6.68 -8.69 5.22
CA ILE A 77 -6.86 -7.22 5.21
C ILE A 77 -8.25 -6.77 5.71
N ASP A 78 -9.20 -7.71 5.73
CA ASP A 78 -10.56 -7.58 6.25
C ASP A 78 -10.66 -7.91 7.75
N ASN A 79 -9.65 -8.59 8.32
CA ASN A 79 -9.59 -8.90 9.74
C ASN A 79 -9.29 -7.64 10.57
N ALA A 80 -10.16 -7.31 11.52
CA ALA A 80 -10.04 -6.09 12.34
C ALA A 80 -8.76 -6.06 13.19
N ASP A 81 -8.36 -7.17 13.79
CA ASP A 81 -7.14 -7.26 14.61
C ASP A 81 -5.88 -7.09 13.75
N MET A 82 -5.90 -7.65 12.53
CA MET A 82 -4.82 -7.44 11.57
C MET A 82 -4.75 -5.99 11.13
N ARG A 83 -5.88 -5.33 10.88
CA ARG A 83 -5.90 -3.90 10.51
C ARG A 83 -5.30 -3.02 11.60
N GLU A 84 -5.62 -3.26 12.87
CA GLU A 84 -4.98 -2.55 13.98
C GLU A 84 -3.48 -2.86 14.09
N THR A 85 -3.09 -4.11 13.85
CA THR A 85 -1.68 -4.50 13.79
C THR A 85 -0.94 -3.76 12.67
N VAL A 86 -1.52 -3.66 11.47
CA VAL A 86 -0.97 -2.88 10.36
C VAL A 86 -0.81 -1.42 10.76
N LYS A 87 -1.80 -0.81 11.43
CA LYS A 87 -1.70 0.59 11.88
C LYS A 87 -0.55 0.81 12.87
N GLU A 88 -0.27 -0.14 13.75
CA GLU A 88 0.90 -0.07 14.64
C GLU A 88 2.22 -0.24 13.88
N LEU A 89 2.29 -1.24 13.00
CA LEU A 89 3.49 -1.52 12.20
C LEU A 89 3.77 -0.42 11.17
N ALA A 90 2.76 0.32 10.70
CA ALA A 90 2.92 1.41 9.74
C ALA A 90 3.78 2.55 10.29
N ARG A 91 3.96 2.64 11.61
CA ARG A 91 4.88 3.58 12.28
C ARG A 91 6.35 3.22 12.06
N LEU A 92 6.63 1.97 11.68
CA LEU A 92 7.96 1.50 11.30
C LEU A 92 8.23 1.83 9.84
N ASP A 93 9.49 1.69 9.43
CA ASP A 93 9.88 2.00 8.06
C ASP A 93 9.72 0.80 7.11
N GLY A 94 9.48 1.10 5.83
CA GLY A 94 9.32 0.11 4.76
C GLY A 94 7.88 -0.14 4.34
N ALA A 95 7.71 -1.16 3.52
CA ALA A 95 6.45 -1.55 2.90
C ALA A 95 5.83 -2.79 3.54
N PHE A 96 4.51 -2.88 3.44
CA PHE A 96 3.74 -4.11 3.56
C PHE A 96 3.65 -4.80 2.21
N VAL A 97 3.66 -6.13 2.20
CA VAL A 97 3.37 -6.94 1.01
C VAL A 97 2.06 -7.68 1.23
N VAL A 98 1.09 -7.48 0.35
CA VAL A 98 -0.26 -8.05 0.41
C VAL A 98 -0.47 -8.98 -0.79
N SER A 99 -0.91 -10.21 -0.53
CA SER A 99 -1.12 -11.23 -1.56
C SER A 99 -2.38 -10.98 -2.42
N ASP A 100 -2.54 -11.78 -3.47
CA ASP A 100 -3.71 -11.77 -4.35
C ASP A 100 -5.00 -12.25 -3.66
N GLU A 101 -4.86 -12.85 -2.48
CA GLU A 101 -5.93 -13.32 -1.59
C GLU A 101 -6.17 -12.36 -0.41
N GLY A 102 -5.44 -11.25 -0.34
CA GLY A 102 -5.65 -10.21 0.68
C GLY A 102 -4.95 -10.51 2.00
N ILE A 103 -3.98 -11.43 2.00
CA ILE A 103 -3.17 -11.76 3.17
C ILE A 103 -1.99 -10.79 3.25
N VAL A 104 -1.78 -10.14 4.40
CA VAL A 104 -0.57 -9.36 4.66
C VAL A 104 0.58 -10.34 4.96
N LEU A 105 1.42 -10.57 3.96
CA LEU A 105 2.46 -11.59 4.01
C LEU A 105 3.64 -11.16 4.86
N SER A 106 4.04 -9.89 4.74
CA SER A 106 5.25 -9.34 5.34
C SER A 106 5.12 -7.83 5.57
N ALA A 107 5.90 -7.30 6.50
CA ALA A 107 5.98 -5.87 6.81
C ALA A 107 7.44 -5.42 6.96
N CYS A 108 7.64 -4.10 7.06
CA CYS A 108 8.96 -3.47 7.19
C CYS A 108 9.92 -3.82 6.04
N ARG A 109 9.39 -3.95 4.82
CA ARG A 109 10.17 -4.34 3.64
C ARG A 109 10.82 -3.13 2.97
N TYR A 110 12.14 -3.15 2.84
CA TYR A 110 12.86 -2.27 1.92
C TYR A 110 12.69 -2.80 0.50
N LEU A 111 12.11 -1.97 -0.37
CA LEU A 111 11.90 -2.27 -1.77
C LEU A 111 13.19 -2.00 -2.55
N ASN A 112 13.76 -3.04 -3.16
CA ASN A 112 14.98 -2.97 -3.94
C ASN A 112 14.65 -3.01 -5.43
N ALA A 113 14.33 -1.85 -5.99
CA ALA A 113 14.05 -1.66 -7.42
C ALA A 113 14.83 -0.44 -7.94
N SER A 114 15.16 -0.46 -9.24
CA SER A 114 15.89 0.64 -9.87
C SER A 114 15.00 1.89 -9.99
N ALA A 115 15.58 3.07 -9.77
CA ALA A 115 14.92 4.36 -10.03
C ALA A 115 15.15 4.86 -11.47
N GLU A 116 15.97 4.17 -12.27
CA GLU A 116 16.35 4.60 -13.62
C GLU A 116 15.12 4.75 -14.51
N GLY A 117 14.83 5.95 -15.01
CA GLY A 117 13.66 6.20 -15.87
C GLY A 117 12.32 6.37 -15.14
N ILE A 118 12.31 6.41 -13.80
CA ILE A 118 11.13 6.86 -13.06
C ILE A 118 11.11 8.38 -13.08
N ASN A 119 10.01 8.97 -13.55
CA ASN A 119 9.80 10.41 -13.52
C ASN A 119 8.68 10.74 -12.54
N LEU A 120 9.02 11.31 -11.38
CA LEU A 120 8.06 11.74 -10.37
C LEU A 120 7.92 13.25 -10.34
N LEU A 121 6.71 13.71 -10.01
CA LEU A 121 6.44 15.11 -9.73
C LEU A 121 7.28 15.60 -8.53
N LEU A 122 7.68 16.87 -8.58
CA LEU A 122 8.36 17.53 -7.47
C LEU A 122 7.52 17.44 -6.18
N GLY A 123 8.17 17.16 -5.05
CA GLY A 123 7.51 16.98 -3.75
C GLY A 123 7.19 15.53 -3.37
N LEU A 124 7.41 14.56 -4.28
CA LEU A 124 7.28 13.13 -3.97
C LEU A 124 8.61 12.55 -3.46
N GLY A 125 8.65 12.20 -2.17
CA GLY A 125 9.84 11.66 -1.50
C GLY A 125 10.17 10.18 -1.78
N SER A 126 11.11 9.63 -1.00
CA SER A 126 11.68 8.29 -1.18
C SER A 126 10.67 7.14 -1.24
N ARG A 127 9.61 7.18 -0.42
CA ARG A 127 8.54 6.15 -0.45
C ARG A 127 7.81 6.10 -1.79
N HIS A 128 7.55 7.26 -2.39
CA HIS A 128 6.92 7.34 -3.70
C HIS A 128 7.86 6.84 -4.79
N MET A 129 9.14 7.18 -4.72
CA MET A 129 10.16 6.65 -5.64
C MET A 129 10.23 5.13 -5.56
N ALA A 130 10.33 4.57 -4.36
CA ALA A 130 10.36 3.12 -4.15
C ALA A 130 9.11 2.41 -4.69
N ALA A 131 7.92 2.98 -4.44
CA ALA A 131 6.66 2.46 -4.96
C ALA A 131 6.61 2.49 -6.49
N ALA A 132 6.93 3.63 -7.11
CA ALA A 132 6.96 3.76 -8.56
C ALA A 132 7.97 2.79 -9.18
N SER A 133 9.21 2.77 -8.70
CA SER A 133 10.25 1.81 -9.13
C SER A 133 9.78 0.36 -9.07
N MET A 134 9.21 -0.06 -7.94
CA MET A 134 8.77 -1.44 -7.76
C MET A 134 7.61 -1.81 -8.68
N THR A 135 6.62 -0.93 -8.83
CA THR A 135 5.46 -1.18 -9.72
C THR A 135 5.81 -1.17 -11.21
N ARG A 136 6.99 -0.66 -11.58
CA ARG A 136 7.49 -0.76 -12.95
C ARG A 136 8.16 -2.10 -13.25
N GLU A 137 8.85 -2.65 -12.26
CA GLU A 137 9.57 -3.92 -12.39
C GLU A 137 8.69 -5.14 -12.08
N THR A 138 7.49 -4.92 -11.56
CA THR A 138 6.54 -5.96 -11.15
C THR A 138 5.14 -5.66 -11.68
N GLN A 139 4.25 -6.64 -11.61
CA GLN A 139 2.81 -6.46 -11.86
C GLN A 139 2.05 -6.06 -10.58
N ALA A 140 2.75 -5.57 -9.55
CA ALA A 140 2.14 -5.09 -8.32
C ALA A 140 1.55 -3.69 -8.49
N ILE A 141 0.57 -3.38 -7.64
CA ILE A 141 0.03 -2.04 -7.44
C ILE A 141 0.55 -1.53 -6.10
N ALA A 142 1.03 -0.30 -6.04
CA ALA A 142 1.47 0.31 -4.79
C ALA A 142 0.45 1.33 -4.29
N VAL A 143 0.03 1.22 -3.04
CA VAL A 143 -0.76 2.23 -2.33
C VAL A 143 0.14 2.90 -1.30
N VAL A 144 0.44 4.17 -1.50
CA VAL A 144 1.35 4.96 -0.66
C VAL A 144 0.55 5.92 0.20
N VAL A 145 0.77 5.88 1.51
CA VAL A 145 0.29 6.90 2.44
C VAL A 145 1.44 7.86 2.71
N SER A 146 1.24 9.15 2.45
CA SER A 146 2.24 10.18 2.78
C SER A 146 2.08 10.66 4.21
N GLU A 147 3.17 11.15 4.80
CA GLU A 147 3.14 11.85 6.10
C GLU A 147 2.35 13.18 6.02
N SER A 148 2.07 13.66 4.81
CA SER A 148 1.14 14.77 4.56
C SER A 148 -0.33 14.32 4.46
N SER A 149 -0.66 13.09 4.85
CA SER A 149 -2.03 12.54 4.88
C SER A 149 -2.69 12.37 3.51
N VAL A 150 -1.90 12.14 2.45
CA VAL A 150 -2.44 11.88 1.11
C VAL A 150 -2.17 10.43 0.75
N VAL A 151 -3.18 9.77 0.16
CA VAL A 151 -3.04 8.41 -0.35
C VAL A 151 -2.82 8.47 -1.86
N ARG A 152 -1.82 7.77 -2.38
CA ARG A 152 -1.50 7.72 -3.81
C ARG A 152 -1.41 6.30 -4.30
N VAL A 153 -1.86 6.06 -5.53
CA VAL A 153 -1.80 4.75 -6.17
C VAL A 153 -0.82 4.80 -7.32
N PHE A 154 0.12 3.86 -7.34
CA PHE A 154 1.08 3.68 -8.43
C PHE A 154 0.90 2.33 -9.10
N ALA A 155 1.06 2.30 -10.42
CA ALA A 155 1.13 1.10 -11.23
C ALA A 155 2.03 1.36 -12.44
N LYS A 156 2.80 0.36 -12.87
CA LYS A 156 3.67 0.45 -14.06
C LYS A 156 4.65 1.64 -14.02
N GLY A 157 5.06 2.08 -12.82
CA GLY A 157 5.96 3.22 -12.64
C GLY A 157 5.29 4.59 -12.66
N GLU A 158 3.97 4.66 -12.81
CA GLU A 158 3.23 5.92 -12.95
C GLU A 158 2.29 6.17 -11.77
N LEU A 159 2.05 7.44 -11.46
CA LEU A 159 1.02 7.86 -10.52
C LEU A 159 -0.35 7.77 -11.21
N ILE A 160 -1.21 6.89 -10.70
CA ILE A 160 -2.52 6.59 -11.27
C ILE A 160 -3.62 7.46 -10.66
N GLU A 161 -3.57 7.63 -9.33
CA GLU A 161 -4.58 8.34 -8.56
C GLU A 161 -4.00 8.97 -7.30
N GLU A 162 -4.60 10.08 -6.88
CA GLU A 162 -4.39 10.74 -5.60
C GLU A 162 -5.72 10.88 -4.85
N LEU A 163 -5.73 10.52 -3.56
CA LEU A 163 -6.90 10.54 -2.69
C LEU A 163 -6.60 11.34 -1.42
N ILE A 164 -7.48 12.31 -1.15
CA ILE A 164 -7.38 13.21 -0.01
C ILE A 164 -8.45 12.82 1.03
N PRO A 165 -8.08 12.34 2.23
CA PRO A 165 -9.01 11.82 3.22
C PRO A 165 -10.11 12.81 3.65
N GLU A 166 -9.84 14.12 3.69
CA GLU A 166 -10.82 15.13 4.06
C GLU A 166 -12.03 15.17 3.10
N VAL A 167 -11.79 14.87 1.82
CA VAL A 167 -12.85 14.75 0.81
C VAL A 167 -13.63 13.44 1.01
N TRP A 168 -12.94 12.39 1.44
CA TRP A 168 -13.55 11.09 1.76
C TRP A 168 -14.44 11.15 3.00
N VAL A 169 -14.03 11.83 4.07
CA VAL A 169 -14.85 11.95 5.30
C VAL A 169 -16.15 12.73 5.05
N ARG A 170 -16.14 13.74 4.18
CA ARG A 170 -17.35 14.52 3.84
C ARG A 170 -18.39 13.76 3.00
N SER A 171 -18.02 12.60 2.48
CA SER A 171 -18.90 11.70 1.73
C SER A 171 -19.36 10.49 2.54
N ARG A 172 -19.11 10.47 3.86
CA ARG A 172 -19.69 9.52 4.83
C ARG A 172 -21.09 9.91 5.25
#